data_AF-A0A3G9G2N4-F1
#
_entry.id   AF-A0A3G9G2N4-F1
#
_cell.length_a   1.000
_cell.length_b   1.000
_cell.length_c   1.000
_cell.angle_alpha   90.00
_cell.angle_beta   90.00
_cell.angle_gamma   90.00
#
_symmetry.space_group_name_H-M   'P 1'
#
loop_
_entity.id
_entity.type
_entity.pdbx_description
1 polymer ?
#
loop_
_entity_poly.entity_id
_entity_poly.type
_entity_poly.pdbx_seq_one_letter_code
_entity_poly.pdbx_strand_id
1 'polypeptide(L)'
;MAAYIKSGVALSCLAVVALMTGCGKKEQPPAPDPTPAPASVSAPPPKPQEPLPARQPGLWETTLSEEGSESQAQTMRICLDAATEKELGITGTDLNGNRCRNTAVSHLDDGSWGILAECNMGSGGKMEVSGSITGDYTRDYTMTLRSQTTGAALAHMNRVVNMTIKSKRLGPCKADQKPGDVTLPGGDVSFNLFDMAGREPGKPK
;
A
#
# COMPACT_ATOMS: atom_id res chain seq x y z
N MET A 1 -20.93 48.15 29.56
CA MET A 1 -21.36 48.41 30.96
C MET A 1 -21.27 47.09 31.68
N ALA A 2 -20.15 46.85 32.38
CA ALA A 2 -19.98 47.14 33.80
C ALA A 2 -20.77 46.16 34.68
N ALA A 3 -19.98 45.44 35.50
CA ALA A 3 -20.34 44.42 36.47
C ALA A 3 -21.41 44.86 37.48
N TYR A 4 -22.01 43.92 38.23
CA TYR A 4 -21.66 43.70 39.65
C TYR A 4 -22.70 42.89 40.49
N ILE A 5 -22.17 42.03 41.39
CA ILE A 5 -22.54 41.87 42.84
C ILE A 5 -23.87 41.12 43.16
N LYS A 6 -24.04 40.27 44.19
CA LYS A 6 -23.32 39.99 45.46
C LYS A 6 -23.72 38.62 46.05
N SER A 7 -22.83 38.13 46.91
CA SER A 7 -22.92 37.04 47.89
C SER A 7 -24.11 37.07 48.85
N GLY A 8 -24.40 35.92 49.49
CA GLY A 8 -25.15 35.83 50.74
C GLY A 8 -25.06 34.44 51.40
N VAL A 9 -24.40 34.38 52.56
CA VAL A 9 -24.21 33.23 53.47
C VAL A 9 -25.27 33.27 54.59
N ALA A 10 -25.77 32.11 55.05
CA ALA A 10 -26.26 31.83 56.43
C ALA A 10 -26.60 30.32 56.50
N LEU A 11 -25.88 29.43 57.20
CA LEU A 11 -25.62 29.21 58.65
C LEU A 11 -26.81 28.62 59.45
N SER A 12 -26.58 27.41 59.98
CA SER A 12 -27.07 26.79 61.26
C SER A 12 -28.57 26.43 61.41
N CYS A 13 -29.02 25.35 62.10
CA CYS A 13 -28.42 24.26 62.89
C CYS A 13 -29.52 23.27 63.37
N LEU A 14 -29.09 22.11 63.93
CA LEU A 14 -29.74 21.20 64.91
C LEU A 14 -30.76 20.13 64.39
N ALA A 15 -30.82 18.86 64.86
CA ALA A 15 -30.20 18.19 66.03
C ALA A 15 -30.41 16.65 66.02
N VAL A 16 -29.40 15.92 66.54
CA VAL A 16 -29.41 14.79 67.55
C VAL A 16 -30.08 13.45 67.14
N VAL A 17 -29.47 12.25 67.29
CA VAL A 17 -29.29 11.44 68.53
C VAL A 17 -28.16 10.39 68.35
N ALA A 18 -27.41 10.16 69.43
CA ALA A 18 -26.34 9.17 69.62
C ALA A 18 -26.84 7.78 70.07
N LEU A 19 -26.03 6.72 69.92
CA LEU A 19 -25.58 5.81 71.01
C LEU A 19 -24.62 4.72 70.49
N MET A 20 -23.69 4.34 71.38
CA MET A 20 -22.45 3.58 71.16
C MET A 20 -22.61 2.06 71.33
N THR A 21 -21.53 1.35 70.96
CA THR A 21 -21.01 0.05 71.43
C THR A 21 -21.21 -1.21 70.56
N GLY A 22 -20.08 -1.82 70.17
CA GLY A 22 -19.99 -3.14 69.55
C GLY A 22 -18.64 -3.38 68.86
N CYS A 23 -17.74 -4.11 69.52
CA CYS A 23 -16.34 -4.38 69.15
C CYS A 23 -16.13 -5.13 67.83
N GLY A 24 -14.98 -4.86 67.18
CA GLY A 24 -14.40 -5.73 66.14
C GLY A 24 -13.64 -4.96 65.07
N LYS A 25 -12.36 -4.65 65.33
CA LYS A 25 -11.42 -4.18 64.32
C LYS A 25 -11.26 -5.32 63.29
N LYS A 26 -11.89 -5.23 62.11
CA LYS A 26 -11.50 -6.06 60.97
C LYS A 26 -10.32 -5.38 60.29
N GLU A 27 -9.15 -5.95 60.51
CA GLU A 27 -7.95 -5.73 59.71
C GLU A 27 -8.32 -5.92 58.23
N GLN A 28 -8.18 -4.88 57.42
CA GLN A 28 -8.34 -4.99 55.97
C GLN A 28 -7.07 -5.66 55.43
N PRO A 29 -7.18 -6.77 54.68
CA PRO A 29 -6.01 -7.39 54.05
C PRO A 29 -5.28 -6.37 53.16
N PRO A 30 -3.95 -6.40 53.09
CA PRO A 30 -3.20 -5.52 52.21
C PRO A 30 -3.69 -5.70 50.77
N ALA A 31 -3.91 -4.57 50.09
CA ALA A 31 -4.26 -4.56 48.68
C ALA A 31 -3.19 -5.31 47.88
N PRO A 32 -3.55 -6.13 46.89
CA PRO A 32 -2.57 -6.72 45.99
C PRO A 32 -1.81 -5.60 45.27
N ASP A 33 -0.50 -5.77 45.15
CA ASP A 33 0.39 -4.82 44.46
C ASP A 33 -0.15 -4.48 43.05
N PRO A 34 0.00 -3.21 42.60
CA PRO A 34 -0.44 -2.82 41.27
C PRO A 34 0.28 -3.67 40.23
N THR A 35 -0.50 -4.41 39.45
CA THR A 35 0.01 -5.15 38.29
C THR A 35 0.78 -4.16 37.39
N PRO A 36 2.04 -4.45 37.02
CA PRO A 36 2.77 -3.59 36.09
C PRO A 36 1.94 -3.42 34.81
N ALA A 37 1.69 -2.17 34.43
CA ALA A 37 1.09 -1.88 33.13
C ALA A 37 1.94 -2.57 32.04
N PRO A 38 1.32 -3.22 31.04
CA PRO A 38 2.08 -3.81 29.94
C PRO A 38 2.94 -2.72 29.32
N ALA A 39 4.26 -2.95 29.32
CA ALA A 39 5.21 -2.06 28.67
C ALA A 39 4.71 -1.80 27.25
N SER A 40 4.54 -0.52 26.89
CA SER A 40 4.20 -0.13 25.53
C SER A 40 5.34 -0.58 24.63
N VAL A 41 5.16 -1.72 23.96
CA VAL A 41 6.08 -2.18 22.93
C VAL A 41 5.95 -1.16 21.80
N SER A 42 6.92 -0.26 21.72
CA SER A 42 7.01 0.66 20.58
C SER A 42 7.09 -0.22 19.33
N ALA A 43 6.20 0.01 18.37
CA ALA A 43 6.28 -0.68 17.09
C ALA A 43 7.70 -0.49 16.52
N PRO A 44 8.34 -1.53 15.97
CA PRO A 44 9.65 -1.39 15.36
C PRO A 44 9.62 -0.24 14.34
N PRO A 45 10.68 0.58 14.26
CA PRO A 45 10.77 1.58 13.20
C PRO A 45 10.60 0.89 11.84
N PRO A 46 9.91 1.52 10.88
CA PRO A 46 9.74 0.96 9.55
C PRO A 46 11.11 0.67 8.95
N LYS A 47 11.31 -0.58 8.49
CA LYS A 47 12.54 -0.97 7.81
C LYS A 47 12.70 -0.10 6.56
N PRO A 48 13.92 0.36 6.22
CA PRO A 48 14.18 1.00 4.94
C PRO A 48 13.66 0.11 3.81
N GLN A 49 12.87 0.68 2.90
CA GLN A 49 12.42 -0.05 1.72
C GLN A 49 13.64 -0.32 0.85
N GLU A 50 13.97 -1.60 0.68
CA GLU A 50 14.97 -2.00 -0.30
C GLU A 50 14.43 -1.73 -1.72
N PRO A 51 15.27 -1.22 -2.64
CA PRO A 51 14.82 -0.96 -3.99
C PRO A 51 14.48 -2.30 -4.67
N LEU A 52 13.31 -2.34 -5.32
CA LEU A 52 12.96 -3.46 -6.18
C LEU A 52 13.99 -3.67 -7.29
N PRO A 53 14.13 -4.91 -7.80
CA PRO A 53 15.06 -5.21 -8.87
C PRO A 53 14.69 -4.46 -10.15
N ALA A 54 15.71 -3.99 -10.87
CA ALA A 54 15.54 -3.32 -12.15
C ALA A 54 15.63 -4.32 -13.31
N ARG A 55 14.78 -4.15 -14.32
CA ARG A 55 14.83 -4.92 -15.55
C ARG A 55 16.02 -4.50 -16.42
N GLN A 56 16.64 -5.45 -17.10
CA GLN A 56 17.63 -5.12 -18.12
C GLN A 56 16.99 -4.32 -19.27
N PRO A 57 17.62 -3.23 -19.76
CA PRO A 57 17.14 -2.49 -20.93
C PRO A 57 16.87 -3.38 -22.14
N GLY A 58 15.78 -3.10 -22.86
CA GLY A 58 15.36 -3.84 -24.04
C GLY A 58 13.85 -3.85 -24.27
N LEU A 59 13.42 -4.65 -25.25
CA LEU A 59 12.03 -4.93 -25.52
C LEU A 59 11.54 -6.03 -24.57
N TRP A 60 10.51 -5.75 -23.79
CA TRP A 60 9.88 -6.69 -22.88
C TRP A 60 8.48 -7.01 -23.35
N GLU A 61 8.13 -8.29 -23.35
CA GLU A 61 6.76 -8.78 -23.53
C GLU A 61 6.19 -9.18 -22.18
N THR A 62 5.03 -8.64 -21.83
CA THR A 62 4.38 -8.85 -20.55
C THR A 62 2.97 -9.35 -20.79
N THR A 63 2.66 -10.50 -20.19
CA THR A 63 1.36 -11.16 -20.24
C THR A 63 0.71 -11.10 -18.86
N LEU A 64 -0.45 -10.45 -18.79
CA LEU A 64 -1.31 -10.38 -17.62
C LEU A 64 -2.44 -11.41 -17.73
N SER A 65 -2.60 -12.21 -16.69
CA SER A 65 -3.69 -13.19 -16.56
C SER A 65 -4.37 -13.03 -15.21
N GLU A 66 -5.69 -13.07 -15.22
CA GLU A 66 -6.49 -13.12 -13.99
C GLU A 66 -6.91 -14.56 -13.70
N GLU A 67 -6.69 -15.01 -12.47
CA GLU A 67 -7.06 -16.35 -12.03
C GLU A 67 -8.59 -16.54 -12.08
N GLY A 68 -9.04 -17.62 -12.72
CA GLY A 68 -10.47 -17.93 -12.84
C GLY A 68 -11.23 -17.08 -13.86
N SER A 69 -10.55 -16.23 -14.64
CA SER A 69 -11.17 -15.51 -15.75
C SER A 69 -11.16 -16.34 -17.04
N GLU A 70 -12.30 -16.37 -17.73
CA GLU A 70 -12.43 -16.92 -19.09
C GLU A 70 -11.89 -15.96 -20.17
N SER A 71 -11.54 -14.72 -19.79
CA SER A 71 -10.97 -13.75 -20.73
C SER A 71 -9.57 -14.16 -21.17
N GLN A 72 -9.24 -13.91 -22.43
CA GLN A 72 -7.87 -14.10 -22.93
C GLN A 72 -6.87 -13.25 -22.14
N ALA A 73 -5.72 -13.84 -21.82
CA ALA A 73 -4.61 -13.12 -21.21
C ALA A 73 -4.18 -11.95 -22.10
N GLN A 74 -3.89 -10.81 -21.50
CA GLN A 74 -3.50 -9.60 -22.22
C GLN A 74 -1.98 -9.55 -22.33
N THR A 75 -1.47 -9.59 -23.55
CA THR A 75 -0.04 -9.49 -23.83
C THR A 75 0.30 -8.15 -24.45
N MET A 76 1.12 -7.36 -23.78
CA MET A 76 1.67 -6.10 -24.31
C MET A 76 3.18 -6.18 -24.42
N ARG A 77 3.77 -5.29 -25.22
CA ARG A 77 5.22 -5.13 -25.31
C ARG A 77 5.61 -3.70 -24.98
N ILE A 78 6.73 -3.51 -24.29
CA ILE A 78 7.27 -2.19 -23.94
C ILE A 78 8.77 -2.13 -24.23
N CYS A 79 9.20 -1.06 -24.90
CA CYS A 79 10.62 -0.73 -25.03
C CYS A 79 11.10 0.04 -23.78
N LEU A 80 12.17 -0.43 -23.16
CA LEU A 80 12.73 0.16 -21.96
C LEU A 80 14.22 0.46 -22.15
N ASP A 81 14.62 1.69 -21.86
CA ASP A 81 16.02 2.03 -21.57
C ASP A 81 16.23 2.17 -20.06
N ALA A 82 17.47 2.48 -19.64
CA ALA A 82 17.79 2.61 -18.22
C ALA A 82 17.06 3.79 -17.54
N ALA A 83 16.79 4.88 -18.27
CA ALA A 83 16.09 6.04 -17.73
C ALA A 83 14.59 5.73 -17.53
N THR A 84 13.98 5.12 -18.53
CA THR A 84 12.59 4.64 -18.50
C THR A 84 12.41 3.60 -17.40
N GLU A 85 13.34 2.65 -17.26
CA GLU A 85 13.29 1.66 -16.19
C GLU A 85 13.40 2.29 -14.79
N LYS A 86 14.31 3.25 -14.60
CA LYS A 86 14.44 3.98 -13.33
C LYS A 86 13.14 4.69 -12.95
N GLU A 87 12.38 5.14 -13.95
CA GLU A 87 11.17 5.91 -13.74
C GLU A 87 9.93 5.04 -13.55
N LEU A 88 9.76 4.01 -14.39
CA LEU A 88 8.60 3.11 -14.33
C LEU A 88 8.76 2.03 -13.26
N GLY A 89 9.98 1.52 -13.07
CA GLY A 89 10.28 0.34 -12.26
C GLY A 89 9.58 -0.95 -12.75
N ILE A 90 9.89 -2.06 -12.06
CA ILE A 90 9.36 -3.38 -12.40
C ILE A 90 7.84 -3.52 -12.19
N THR A 91 7.28 -2.76 -11.25
CA THR A 91 5.85 -2.73 -10.90
C THR A 91 5.04 -1.72 -11.73
N GLY A 92 5.69 -0.95 -12.61
CA GLY A 92 5.04 0.01 -13.51
C GLY A 92 4.45 1.24 -12.81
N THR A 93 3.76 2.09 -13.59
CA THR A 93 3.23 3.39 -13.11
C THR A 93 2.11 3.27 -12.08
N ASP A 94 1.35 2.18 -12.11
CA ASP A 94 0.16 2.06 -11.26
C ASP A 94 0.55 1.88 -9.80
N LEU A 95 1.56 1.05 -9.53
CA LEU A 95 2.06 0.78 -8.19
C LEU A 95 3.21 1.71 -7.75
N ASN A 96 3.98 2.25 -8.71
CA ASN A 96 5.06 3.22 -8.42
C ASN A 96 4.62 4.69 -8.49
N GLY A 97 3.34 4.95 -8.80
CA GLY A 97 2.81 6.29 -8.93
C GLY A 97 2.43 6.94 -7.60
N ASN A 98 2.22 8.27 -7.62
CA ASN A 98 1.82 9.07 -6.47
C ASN A 98 0.44 8.73 -5.86
N ARG A 99 -0.28 7.77 -6.44
CA ARG A 99 -1.60 7.32 -5.98
C ARG A 99 -1.51 6.26 -4.89
N CYS A 100 -0.36 5.60 -4.76
CA CYS A 100 -0.13 4.56 -3.77
C CYS A 100 0.59 5.10 -2.55
N ARG A 101 0.22 4.58 -1.39
CA ARG A 101 0.77 4.88 -0.06
C ARG A 101 0.92 3.56 0.70
N ASN A 102 1.50 3.65 1.91
CA ASN A 102 1.74 2.49 2.77
C ASN A 102 2.42 1.35 2.01
N THR A 103 3.36 1.72 1.12
CA THR A 103 4.09 0.75 0.33
C THR A 103 5.06 -0.02 1.23
N ALA A 104 5.29 -1.29 0.92
CA ALA A 104 6.35 -2.05 1.54
C ALA A 104 6.98 -2.97 0.49
N VAL A 105 8.30 -3.09 0.57
CA VAL A 105 9.10 -4.00 -0.24
C VAL A 105 9.99 -4.78 0.72
N SER A 106 10.06 -6.09 0.54
CA SER A 106 10.88 -6.96 1.39
C SER A 106 11.41 -8.14 0.60
N HIS A 107 12.66 -8.51 0.82
CA HIS A 107 13.15 -9.82 0.41
C HIS A 107 12.49 -10.92 1.26
N LEU A 108 12.00 -11.98 0.62
CA LEU A 108 11.35 -13.12 1.25
C LEU A 108 12.33 -14.29 1.41
N ASP A 109 12.00 -15.24 2.28
CA ASP A 109 12.86 -16.38 2.62
C ASP A 109 13.10 -17.32 1.42
N ASP A 110 12.19 -17.33 0.45
CA ASP A 110 12.28 -18.12 -0.78
C ASP A 110 13.10 -17.43 -1.90
N GLY A 111 13.68 -16.26 -1.61
CA GLY A 111 14.47 -15.48 -2.57
C GLY A 111 13.66 -14.54 -3.46
N SER A 112 12.33 -14.50 -3.30
CA SER A 112 11.47 -13.58 -4.03
C SER A 112 11.36 -12.22 -3.34
N TRP A 113 10.83 -11.23 -4.04
CA TRP A 113 10.52 -9.90 -3.49
C TRP A 113 9.04 -9.81 -3.16
N GLY A 114 8.69 -9.56 -1.91
CA GLY A 114 7.34 -9.23 -1.48
C GLY A 114 7.03 -7.75 -1.71
N ILE A 115 5.81 -7.46 -2.16
CA ILE A 115 5.30 -6.09 -2.32
C ILE A 115 3.94 -5.92 -1.63
N LEU A 116 3.74 -4.75 -1.03
CA LEU A 116 2.46 -4.26 -0.52
C LEU A 116 2.26 -2.81 -0.96
N ALA A 117 1.03 -2.44 -1.30
CA ALA A 117 0.66 -1.07 -1.61
C ALA A 117 -0.82 -0.81 -1.36
N GLU A 118 -1.16 0.38 -0.88
CA GLU A 118 -2.54 0.87 -0.80
C GLU A 118 -2.71 2.06 -1.75
N CYS A 119 -3.52 1.89 -2.79
CA CYS A 119 -3.68 2.86 -3.86
C CYS A 119 -5.07 3.49 -3.85
N ASN A 120 -5.13 4.82 -4.02
CA ASN A 120 -6.38 5.55 -4.21
C ASN A 120 -6.56 5.90 -5.69
N MET A 121 -7.52 5.22 -6.33
CA MET A 121 -7.81 5.34 -7.77
C MET A 121 -8.95 6.33 -8.06
N GLY A 122 -9.32 7.19 -7.12
CA GLY A 122 -10.43 8.14 -7.27
C GLY A 122 -11.76 7.41 -7.44
N SER A 123 -12.44 7.60 -8.57
CA SER A 123 -13.69 6.89 -8.88
C SER A 123 -13.51 5.38 -9.03
N GLY A 124 -12.27 4.92 -9.25
CA GLY A 124 -11.91 3.49 -9.25
C GLY A 124 -11.85 2.85 -7.86
N GLY A 125 -12.03 3.62 -6.79
CA GLY A 125 -12.03 3.13 -5.42
C GLY A 125 -10.65 3.05 -4.77
N LYS A 126 -10.62 2.47 -3.56
CA LYS A 126 -9.41 2.11 -2.83
C LYS A 126 -9.00 0.71 -3.25
N MET A 127 -7.73 0.52 -3.56
CA MET A 127 -7.14 -0.72 -4.02
C MET A 127 -6.01 -1.13 -3.08
N GLU A 128 -6.12 -2.30 -2.47
CA GLU A 128 -5.06 -2.90 -1.65
C GLU A 128 -4.39 -4.00 -2.47
N VAL A 129 -3.07 -3.91 -2.64
CA VAL A 129 -2.28 -4.84 -3.45
C VAL A 129 -1.24 -5.52 -2.58
N SER A 130 -1.14 -6.84 -2.70
CA SER A 130 -0.11 -7.66 -2.08
C SER A 130 0.40 -8.70 -3.05
N GLY A 131 1.68 -9.03 -3.04
CA GLY A 131 2.18 -10.07 -3.93
C GLY A 131 3.66 -10.33 -3.81
N SER A 132 4.18 -11.14 -4.73
CA SER A 132 5.61 -11.40 -4.86
C SER A 132 6.11 -11.31 -6.30
N ILE A 133 7.41 -11.09 -6.43
CA ILE A 133 8.14 -11.02 -7.69
C ILE A 133 9.31 -12.00 -7.63
N THR A 134 9.42 -12.87 -8.63
CA THR A 134 10.47 -13.88 -8.72
C THR A 134 10.99 -14.04 -10.15
N GLY A 135 12.26 -14.41 -10.31
CA GLY A 135 12.88 -14.69 -11.61
C GLY A 135 14.23 -14.01 -11.82
N ASP A 136 14.65 -13.95 -13.08
CA ASP A 136 15.86 -13.27 -13.54
C ASP A 136 15.48 -12.00 -14.30
N TYR A 137 15.69 -10.85 -13.67
CA TYR A 137 15.30 -9.53 -14.20
C TYR A 137 16.08 -9.11 -15.46
N THR A 138 17.05 -9.90 -15.90
CA THR A 138 17.73 -9.74 -17.19
C THR A 138 17.07 -10.52 -18.33
N ARG A 139 16.22 -11.50 -18.01
CA ARG A 139 15.65 -12.45 -18.98
C ARG A 139 14.13 -12.57 -18.88
N ASP A 140 13.64 -12.94 -17.72
CA ASP A 140 12.23 -13.18 -17.46
C ASP A 140 11.92 -13.17 -15.96
N TYR A 141 10.74 -12.67 -15.60
CA TYR A 141 10.25 -12.65 -14.23
C TYR A 141 8.74 -12.89 -14.20
N THR A 142 8.27 -13.32 -13.04
CA THR A 142 6.85 -13.51 -12.76
C THR A 142 6.48 -12.69 -11.52
N MET A 143 5.33 -12.03 -11.57
CA MET A 143 4.67 -11.43 -10.42
C MET A 143 3.36 -12.16 -10.16
N THR A 144 3.09 -12.48 -8.89
CA THR A 144 1.79 -12.96 -8.43
C THR A 144 1.21 -11.92 -7.49
N LEU A 145 0.06 -11.35 -7.86
CA LEU A 145 -0.55 -10.25 -7.14
C LEU A 145 -1.96 -10.64 -6.71
N ARG A 146 -2.33 -10.30 -5.49
CA ARG A 146 -3.69 -10.18 -5.03
C ARG A 146 -4.04 -8.70 -4.95
N SER A 147 -5.16 -8.32 -5.55
CA SER A 147 -5.68 -6.95 -5.47
C SER A 147 -7.12 -6.97 -4.97
N GLN A 148 -7.41 -6.16 -3.96
CA GLN A 148 -8.75 -5.96 -3.42
C GLN A 148 -9.18 -4.52 -3.65
N THR A 149 -10.29 -4.34 -4.38
CA THR A 149 -10.85 -3.02 -4.66
C THR A 149 -12.14 -2.81 -3.87
N THR A 150 -12.28 -1.65 -3.24
CA THR A 150 -13.46 -1.24 -2.47
C THR A 150 -13.82 0.23 -2.72
N GLY A 151 -15.09 0.60 -2.55
CA GLY A 151 -15.56 1.98 -2.75
C GLY A 151 -15.48 2.51 -4.19
N ALA A 152 -15.37 1.63 -5.18
CA ALA A 152 -15.42 2.01 -6.60
C ALA A 152 -16.85 2.39 -7.02
N ALA A 153 -16.99 3.38 -7.91
CA ALA A 153 -18.29 3.84 -8.40
C ALA A 153 -19.06 2.77 -9.19
N LEU A 154 -18.34 1.86 -9.86
CA LEU A 154 -18.92 0.73 -10.59
C LEU A 154 -18.89 -0.51 -9.70
N ALA A 155 -20.07 -1.08 -9.43
CA ALA A 155 -20.22 -2.18 -8.47
C ALA A 155 -19.32 -3.38 -8.80
N HIS A 156 -19.21 -3.78 -10.07
CA HIS A 156 -18.40 -4.93 -10.50
C HIS A 156 -16.89 -4.75 -10.27
N MET A 157 -16.41 -3.53 -10.05
CA MET A 157 -15.00 -3.26 -9.72
C MET A 157 -14.70 -3.57 -8.26
N ASN A 158 -15.70 -3.60 -7.37
CA ASN A 158 -15.52 -3.84 -5.94
C ASN A 158 -15.35 -5.33 -5.65
N ARG A 159 -14.21 -5.90 -6.03
CA ARG A 159 -13.92 -7.31 -5.86
C ARG A 159 -12.45 -7.57 -5.54
N VAL A 160 -12.18 -8.84 -5.25
CA VAL A 160 -10.83 -9.38 -5.14
C VAL A 160 -10.46 -10.03 -6.46
N VAL A 161 -9.26 -9.76 -6.95
CA VAL A 161 -8.66 -10.43 -8.10
C VAL A 161 -7.28 -10.97 -7.74
N ASN A 162 -6.97 -12.17 -8.21
CA ASN A 162 -5.61 -12.68 -8.23
C ASN A 162 -5.09 -12.61 -9.66
N MET A 163 -3.89 -12.07 -9.82
CA MET A 163 -3.27 -11.81 -11.10
C MET A 163 -1.91 -12.50 -11.16
N THR A 164 -1.60 -13.07 -12.32
CA THR A 164 -0.25 -13.52 -12.67
C THR A 164 0.25 -12.65 -13.82
N ILE A 165 1.41 -12.04 -13.63
CA ILE A 165 2.10 -11.24 -14.65
C ILE A 165 3.37 -11.99 -15.01
N LYS A 166 3.47 -12.46 -16.25
CA LYS A 166 4.69 -13.09 -16.78
C LYS A 166 5.34 -12.15 -17.76
N SER A 167 6.61 -11.85 -17.57
CA SER A 167 7.33 -10.91 -18.39
C SER A 167 8.63 -11.51 -18.90
N LYS A 168 8.93 -11.31 -20.18
CA LYS A 168 10.12 -11.86 -20.86
C LYS A 168 10.78 -10.80 -21.74
N ARG A 169 12.10 -10.71 -21.66
CA ARG A 169 12.93 -9.87 -22.53
C ARG A 169 13.09 -10.54 -23.89
N LEU A 170 12.67 -9.84 -24.94
CA LEU A 170 12.77 -10.29 -26.32
C LEU A 170 14.11 -9.91 -26.98
N GLY A 171 14.87 -9.02 -26.33
CA GLY A 171 16.16 -8.53 -26.84
C GLY A 171 16.26 -7.01 -26.72
N PRO A 172 17.12 -6.35 -27.51
CA PRO A 172 17.11 -4.89 -27.61
C PRO A 172 15.77 -4.38 -28.16
N CYS A 173 15.46 -3.10 -27.92
CA CYS A 173 14.36 -2.43 -28.62
C CYS A 173 14.60 -2.45 -30.14
N LYS A 174 13.51 -2.45 -30.92
CA LYS A 174 13.61 -2.33 -32.37
C LYS A 174 14.09 -0.93 -32.77
N ALA A 175 14.67 -0.81 -33.96
CA ALA A 175 15.28 0.44 -34.42
C ALA A 175 14.29 1.61 -34.55
N ASP A 176 13.02 1.30 -34.79
CA ASP A 176 11.91 2.25 -34.88
C ASP A 176 11.23 2.55 -33.53
N GLN A 177 11.58 1.81 -32.47
CA GLN A 177 11.01 2.01 -31.13
C GLN A 177 11.81 3.02 -30.31
N LYS A 178 11.08 3.93 -29.67
CA LYS A 178 11.60 4.82 -28.64
C LYS A 178 11.39 4.21 -27.25
N PRO A 179 12.23 4.54 -26.25
CA PRO A 179 11.96 4.20 -24.87
C PRO A 179 10.57 4.70 -24.43
N GLY A 180 9.79 3.83 -23.79
CA GLY A 180 8.40 4.10 -23.42
C GLY A 180 7.36 3.75 -24.48
N ASP A 181 7.77 3.31 -25.67
CA ASP A 181 6.83 2.79 -26.67
C ASP A 181 6.23 1.48 -26.17
N VAL A 182 4.90 1.43 -26.18
CA VAL A 182 4.07 0.30 -25.81
C VAL A 182 3.29 -0.16 -27.05
N THR A 183 3.29 -1.47 -27.28
CA THR A 183 2.45 -2.14 -28.28
C THR A 183 1.42 -3.00 -27.57
N LEU A 184 0.14 -2.79 -27.89
CA LEU A 184 -0.98 -3.49 -27.28
C LEU A 184 -1.16 -4.92 -27.82
N PRO A 185 -1.96 -5.76 -27.14
CA PRO A 185 -2.38 -7.05 -27.66
C PRO A 185 -2.91 -6.93 -29.10
N GLY A 186 -2.47 -7.81 -29.99
CA GLY A 186 -2.81 -7.77 -31.42
C GLY A 186 -1.81 -7.00 -32.29
N GLY A 187 -0.99 -6.11 -31.72
CA GLY A 187 0.14 -5.48 -32.43
C GLY A 187 -0.20 -4.24 -33.28
N ASP A 188 -1.48 -4.00 -33.57
CA ASP A 188 -1.91 -2.92 -34.47
C ASP A 188 -1.87 -1.52 -33.84
N VAL A 189 -1.95 -1.45 -32.51
CA VAL A 189 -1.96 -0.20 -31.77
C VAL A 189 -0.68 -0.08 -30.97
N SER A 190 0.07 0.99 -31.21
CA SER A 190 1.22 1.38 -30.41
C SER A 190 1.12 2.86 -30.01
N PHE A 191 1.66 3.18 -28.84
CA PHE A 191 1.70 4.53 -28.30
C PHE A 191 2.94 4.69 -27.41
N ASN A 192 3.36 5.92 -27.16
CA ASN A 192 4.40 6.20 -26.18
C ASN A 192 3.78 6.68 -24.86
N LEU A 193 4.18 6.06 -23.74
CA LEU A 193 3.66 6.40 -22.40
C LEU A 193 3.92 7.85 -22.02
N PHE A 194 5.05 8.40 -22.44
CA PHE A 194 5.46 9.77 -22.09
C PHE A 194 4.72 10.79 -22.95
N ASP A 195 4.57 10.52 -24.26
CA ASP A 195 3.80 11.37 -25.17
C ASP A 195 2.33 11.45 -24.72
N MET A 196 1.71 10.32 -24.34
CA MET A 196 0.33 10.30 -23.81
C MET A 196 0.19 11.09 -22.50
N ALA A 197 1.24 11.12 -21.69
CA ALA A 197 1.30 11.90 -20.46
C ALA A 197 1.74 13.36 -20.69
N GLY A 198 2.00 13.77 -21.94
CA GLY A 198 2.45 15.11 -22.31
C GLY A 198 3.81 15.49 -21.70
N ARG A 199 4.72 14.52 -21.56
CA ARG A 199 6.01 14.71 -20.87
C ARG A 199 7.14 13.95 -21.58
N GLU A 200 8.39 14.26 -21.24
CA GLU A 200 9.59 13.54 -21.71
C GLU A 200 10.11 12.58 -20.62
N PRO A 201 10.66 11.39 -20.96
CA PRO A 201 11.30 10.50 -19.99
C PRO A 201 12.47 11.18 -19.26
N GLY A 202 12.60 10.94 -17.95
CA GLY A 202 13.75 11.38 -17.16
C GLY A 202 13.80 12.88 -16.84
N LYS A 203 12.79 13.66 -17.24
CA LYS A 203 12.64 15.06 -16.84
C LYS A 203 11.69 15.15 -15.64
N PRO A 204 12.12 15.67 -14.48
CA PRO A 204 11.22 15.86 -13.35
C PRO A 204 10.10 16.85 -13.70
N LYS A 205 8.91 16.60 -13.15
CA LYS A 205 7.75 17.49 -13.26
C LYS A 205 7.97 18.78 -12.46
#